data_AF-A0AAD6H3U6-F1
#
_entry.id   AF-A0AAD6H3U6-F1
#
_cell.length_a   1.000
_cell.length_b   1.000
_cell.length_c   1.000
_cell.angle_alpha   90.00
_cell.angle_beta   90.00
_cell.angle_gamma   90.00
#
_symmetry.space_group_name_H-M   'P 1'
#
loop_
_entity.id
_entity.type
_entity.pdbx_description
1 polymer ?
#
loop_
_entity_poly.entity_id
_entity_poly.type
_entity_poly.pdbx_seq_one_letter_code
_entity_poly.pdbx_strand_id
1 'polypeptide(L)'
;MAIAAQEQVNELLHDDVPDNGHMLSISIYVGEDTSTHEEKLFGTHERAFFYQGQPDYSSIISTELSGQTIEKSSSIRDDQGQMLLMTSTHGFVGDHLRGIVREHLHQRLNMIDLEYHP
;
A
#
# COMPACT_ATOMS: atom_id res chain seq x y z
N MET A 1 17.72 8.57 2.56
CA MET A 1 17.18 8.71 3.94
C MET A 1 16.21 7.57 4.30
N ALA A 2 16.50 6.31 3.95
CA ALA A 2 15.61 5.19 4.29
C ALA A 2 16.05 4.43 5.57
N ILE A 3 17.29 4.59 6.02
CA ILE A 3 17.85 3.81 7.13
C ILE A 3 17.21 4.14 8.49
N ALA A 4 16.80 5.40 8.70
CA ALA A 4 16.26 5.86 9.99
C ALA A 4 14.85 5.31 10.32
N ALA A 5 14.06 4.96 9.30
CA ALA A 5 12.72 4.41 9.49
C ALA A 5 12.72 2.87 9.61
N GLN A 6 13.84 2.21 9.30
CA GLN A 6 13.91 0.75 9.23
C GLN A 6 13.66 0.09 10.58
N GLU A 7 14.15 0.68 11.67
CA GLU A 7 13.92 0.18 13.02
C GLU A 7 12.44 0.28 13.41
N GLN A 8 11.80 1.42 13.15
CA GLN A 8 10.37 1.61 13.42
C GLN A 8 9.50 0.65 12.60
N VAL A 9 9.84 0.42 11.32
CA VAL A 9 9.12 -0.55 10.47
C VAL A 9 9.31 -1.98 10.99
N ASN A 10 10.52 -2.34 11.43
CA ASN A 10 10.75 -3.64 12.03
C ASN A 10 9.95 -3.85 13.31
N GLU A 11 9.94 -2.88 14.22
CA GLU A 11 9.14 -2.96 15.45
C GLU A 11 7.65 -3.08 15.14
N LEU A 12 7.13 -2.25 14.23
CA LEU A 12 5.74 -2.30 13.78
C LEU A 12 5.37 -3.68 13.22
N LEU A 13 6.22 -4.29 12.39
CA LEU A 13 5.99 -5.60 11.79
C LEU A 13 6.29 -6.78 12.73
N HIS A 14 7.04 -6.55 13.81
CA HIS A 14 7.26 -7.56 14.85
C HIS A 14 6.00 -7.76 15.68
N ASP A 15 5.33 -6.65 16.04
CA ASP A 15 4.13 -6.66 16.87
C ASP A 15 2.85 -6.97 16.07
N ASP A 16 2.90 -6.90 14.74
CA ASP A 16 1.79 -7.25 13.84
C ASP A 16 1.59 -8.77 13.78
N VAL A 17 0.69 -9.26 14.64
CA VAL A 17 0.23 -10.66 14.70
C VAL A 17 -1.03 -10.80 13.83
N PRO A 18 -1.19 -11.89 13.05
CA PRO A 18 -2.36 -12.05 12.18
C PRO A 18 -3.67 -11.98 12.97
N ASP A 19 -4.49 -10.98 12.69
CA ASP A 19 -5.86 -10.87 13.19
C ASP A 19 -6.82 -11.21 12.05
N ASN A 20 -7.62 -12.27 12.24
CA ASN A 20 -8.52 -12.82 11.22
C ASN A 20 -7.88 -13.08 9.85
N GLY A 21 -6.57 -13.33 9.82
CA GLY A 21 -5.82 -13.61 8.59
C GLY A 21 -5.44 -12.37 7.77
N HIS A 22 -5.60 -11.17 8.34
CA HIS A 22 -5.05 -9.94 7.78
C HIS A 22 -3.71 -9.63 8.44
N MET A 23 -2.76 -9.19 7.63
CA MET A 23 -1.40 -8.91 8.06
C MET A 23 -0.88 -7.72 7.26
N LEU A 24 -0.12 -6.83 7.91
CA LEU A 24 0.38 -5.62 7.30
C LEU A 24 1.53 -5.94 6.32
N SER A 25 1.48 -5.32 5.14
CA SER A 25 2.58 -5.27 4.17
C SER A 25 2.90 -3.81 3.85
N ILE A 26 4.18 -3.50 3.66
CA ILE A 26 4.67 -2.13 3.45
C ILE A 26 5.52 -2.09 2.19
N SER A 27 5.17 -1.19 1.25
CA SER A 27 5.95 -0.93 0.04
C SER A 27 6.41 0.52 0.02
N ILE A 28 7.72 0.74 -0.02
CA ILE A 28 8.35 2.07 0.03
C ILE A 28 8.97 2.36 -1.34
N TYR A 29 8.51 3.44 -1.97
CA TYR A 29 8.99 3.87 -3.28
C TYR A 29 9.85 5.13 -3.14
N VAL A 30 11.07 5.10 -3.68
CA VAL A 30 11.99 6.25 -3.65
C VAL A 30 12.62 6.47 -5.01
N GLY A 31 12.29 7.59 -5.64
CA GLY A 31 12.92 8.03 -6.89
C GLY A 31 11.96 8.83 -7.77
N GLU A 32 12.53 9.56 -8.72
CA GLU A 32 11.76 10.29 -9.75
C GLU A 32 11.65 9.49 -11.06
N ASP A 33 12.56 8.54 -11.29
CA ASP A 33 12.63 7.74 -12.52
C ASP A 33 11.83 6.43 -12.40
N THR A 34 11.20 6.00 -13.50
CA THR A 34 10.42 4.75 -13.57
C THR A 34 11.22 3.54 -14.08
N SER A 35 12.52 3.72 -14.33
CA SER A 35 13.31 2.85 -15.22
C SER A 35 13.96 1.63 -14.55
N THR A 36 14.06 1.58 -13.22
CA THR A 36 14.58 0.41 -12.49
C THR A 36 13.84 0.19 -11.18
N HIS A 37 12.89 -0.76 -11.19
CA HIS A 37 12.28 -1.27 -9.96
C HIS A 37 13.18 -2.36 -9.36
N GLU A 38 14.34 -1.96 -8.84
CA GLU A 38 15.10 -2.88 -7.99
C GLU A 38 14.34 -3.04 -6.67
N GLU A 39 13.75 -4.21 -6.49
CA GLU A 39 13.09 -4.61 -5.25
C GLU A 39 14.14 -5.07 -4.24
N LYS A 40 14.08 -4.49 -3.05
CA LYS A 40 14.95 -4.87 -1.94
C LYS A 40 14.13 -5.00 -0.67
N LEU A 41 14.38 -6.07 0.08
CA LEU A 41 13.82 -6.21 1.43
C LEU A 41 14.22 -5.01 2.31
N PHE A 42 13.24 -4.47 3.01
CA PHE A 42 13.41 -3.34 3.91
C PHE A 42 13.22 -3.80 5.34
N GLY A 43 14.34 -4.07 6.02
CA GLY A 43 14.32 -4.60 7.38
C GLY A 43 14.50 -6.13 7.43
N THR A 44 14.01 -6.74 8.50
CA THR A 44 14.21 -8.18 8.78
C THR A 44 12.98 -9.04 8.48
N HIS A 45 11.87 -8.41 8.10
CA HIS A 45 10.60 -9.08 7.79
C HIS A 45 10.41 -9.17 6.28
N GLU A 46 9.89 -10.30 5.79
CA GLU A 46 9.58 -10.54 4.37
C GLU A 46 8.30 -9.81 3.90
N ARG A 47 7.92 -8.74 4.60
CA ARG A 47 6.66 -7.99 4.42
C ARG A 47 6.88 -6.50 4.20
N ALA A 48 8.12 -6.04 4.21
CA ALA A 48 8.48 -4.67 3.88
C ALA A 48 9.48 -4.66 2.74
N PHE A 49 9.14 -3.92 1.70
CA PHE A 49 9.92 -3.83 0.46
C PHE A 49 10.22 -2.38 0.13
N PHE A 50 11.39 -2.19 -0.45
CA PHE A 50 11.89 -0.94 -0.96
C PHE A 50 12.05 -1.06 -2.48
N TYR A 51 11.52 -0.08 -3.20
CA TYR A 51 11.59 0.02 -4.66
C TYR A 51 12.22 1.34 -5.05
N GLN A 52 13.15 1.31 -6.00
CA GLN A 52 13.60 2.53 -6.66
C GLN A 52 12.57 2.96 -7.71
N GLY A 53 12.21 4.24 -7.69
CA GLY A 53 11.29 4.87 -8.63
C GLY A 53 9.92 5.22 -8.07
N GLN A 54 8.98 5.56 -8.97
CA GLN A 54 7.61 5.94 -8.63
C GLN A 54 6.65 4.74 -8.65
N PRO A 55 5.68 4.68 -7.72
CA PRO A 55 4.67 3.65 -7.74
C PRO A 55 3.72 3.81 -8.93
N ASP A 56 3.38 2.71 -9.59
CA ASP A 56 2.21 2.64 -10.47
C ASP A 56 0.95 2.47 -9.61
N TYR A 57 0.39 3.59 -9.18
CA TYR A 57 -0.81 3.62 -8.33
C TYR A 57 -2.00 2.88 -8.96
N SER A 58 -2.15 2.90 -10.29
CA SER A 58 -3.26 2.24 -10.97
C SER A 58 -3.16 0.73 -10.87
N SER A 59 -1.97 0.18 -11.16
CA SER A 59 -1.69 -1.24 -11.03
C SER A 59 -1.79 -1.72 -9.57
N ILE A 60 -1.29 -0.93 -8.62
CA ILE A 60 -1.38 -1.25 -7.19
C ILE A 60 -2.84 -1.31 -6.75
N ILE A 61 -3.63 -0.26 -7.00
CA ILE A 61 -5.04 -0.20 -6.60
C ILE A 61 -5.85 -1.32 -7.26
N SER A 62 -5.62 -1.59 -8.55
CA SER A 62 -6.31 -2.68 -9.26
C SER A 62 -5.99 -4.06 -8.67
N THR A 63 -4.73 -4.28 -8.28
CA THR A 63 -4.29 -5.55 -7.68
C THR A 63 -4.92 -5.75 -6.30
N GLU A 64 -4.91 -4.70 -5.46
CA GLU A 64 -5.56 -4.72 -4.14
C GLU A 64 -7.07 -4.95 -4.26
N LEU A 65 -7.76 -4.25 -5.18
CA LEU A 65 -9.18 -4.44 -5.43
C LEU A 65 -9.54 -5.87 -5.88
N SER A 66 -8.63 -6.54 -6.58
CA SER A 66 -8.83 -7.94 -6.99
C SER A 66 -8.74 -8.92 -5.82
N GLY A 67 -8.15 -8.50 -4.70
CA GLY A 67 -7.90 -9.34 -3.52
C GLY A 67 -6.83 -10.40 -3.73
N GLN A 68 -5.92 -10.22 -4.70
CA GLN A 68 -4.83 -11.15 -5.01
C GLN A 68 -3.62 -11.01 -4.07
N THR A 69 -3.37 -9.84 -3.47
CA THR A 69 -2.16 -9.58 -2.67
C THR A 69 -2.21 -10.17 -1.27
N ILE A 70 -3.41 -10.37 -0.69
CA ILE A 70 -3.54 -10.90 0.67
C ILE A 70 -3.84 -12.39 0.59
N GLU A 71 -2.90 -13.24 1.03
CA GLU A 71 -3.15 -14.66 1.23
C GLU A 71 -4.31 -14.83 2.23
N LYS A 72 -5.52 -15.01 1.69
CA LYS A 72 -6.73 -15.24 2.49
C LYS A 72 -6.57 -16.55 3.24
N SER A 73 -6.36 -16.48 4.54
CA SER A 73 -6.54 -17.66 5.38
C SER A 73 -7.99 -18.16 5.20
N SER A 74 -8.11 -19.43 4.85
CA SER A 74 -9.19 -20.08 4.10
C SER A 74 -10.62 -20.14 4.71
N SER A 75 -11.09 -19.14 5.48
CA SER A 75 -12.44 -19.20 6.07
C SER A 75 -13.31 -17.94 5.97
N ILE A 76 -12.76 -16.80 5.56
CA ILE A 76 -13.56 -15.57 5.41
C ILE A 76 -13.64 -15.23 3.93
N ARG A 77 -14.77 -15.59 3.30
CA ARG A 77 -15.20 -14.95 2.05
C ARG A 77 -15.50 -13.51 2.41
N ASP A 78 -14.54 -12.64 2.19
CA ASP A 78 -14.81 -11.21 2.16
C ASP A 78 -15.70 -10.97 0.93
N ASP A 79 -16.99 -10.76 1.19
CA ASP A 79 -18.06 -10.62 0.21
C ASP A 79 -17.82 -9.38 -0.67
N GLN A 80 -17.00 -9.53 -1.73
CA GLN A 80 -16.58 -8.41 -2.58
C GLN A 80 -16.13 -7.21 -1.74
N GLY A 81 -15.00 -7.42 -1.06
CA GLY A 81 -14.39 -6.54 -0.07
C GLY A 81 -14.38 -5.09 -0.50
N GLN A 82 -14.97 -4.24 0.33
CA GLN A 82 -14.92 -2.80 0.14
C GLN A 82 -13.49 -2.35 0.44
N MET A 83 -12.79 -1.82 -0.56
CA MET A 83 -11.44 -1.27 -0.35
C MET A 83 -11.56 0.17 0.16
N LEU A 84 -10.76 0.50 1.17
CA LEU A 84 -10.59 1.87 1.66
C LEU A 84 -9.18 2.36 1.31
N LEU A 85 -9.11 3.40 0.49
CA LEU A 85 -7.87 4.12 0.20
C LEU A 85 -7.75 5.33 1.13
N MET A 86 -6.72 5.35 1.97
CA MET A 86 -6.40 6.47 2.84
C MET A 86 -5.18 7.19 2.31
N THR A 87 -5.26 8.51 2.15
CA THR A 87 -4.21 9.34 1.54
C THR A 87 -3.88 10.52 2.41
N SER A 88 -2.59 10.77 2.62
CA SER A 88 -2.09 11.98 3.25
C SER A 88 -1.10 12.64 2.30
N THR A 89 -1.62 13.29 1.26
CA THR A 89 -0.83 13.83 0.15
C THR A 89 -1.36 15.22 -0.26
N HIS A 90 -0.54 15.99 -0.98
CA HIS A 90 -0.96 17.26 -1.57
C HIS A 90 -0.56 17.32 -3.05
N GLY A 91 -1.27 18.16 -3.81
CA GLY A 91 -0.95 18.46 -5.21
C GLY A 91 -1.21 17.29 -6.15
N PHE A 92 -0.29 17.08 -7.09
CA PHE A 92 -0.47 16.15 -8.21
C PHE A 92 -0.79 14.72 -7.78
N VAL A 93 -0.14 14.21 -6.73
CA VAL A 93 -0.36 12.82 -6.28
C VAL A 93 -1.80 12.63 -5.80
N GLY A 94 -2.33 13.57 -5.01
CA GLY A 94 -3.71 13.52 -4.53
C GLY A 94 -4.72 13.60 -5.68
N ASP A 95 -4.50 14.50 -6.63
CA ASP A 95 -5.37 14.64 -7.80
C ASP A 95 -5.32 13.41 -8.72
N HIS A 96 -4.13 12.80 -8.87
CA HIS A 96 -3.95 11.57 -9.63
C HIS A 96 -4.68 10.39 -8.98
N LEU A 97 -4.55 10.20 -7.66
CA LEU A 97 -5.26 9.17 -6.91
C LEU A 97 -6.78 9.34 -6.99
N ARG A 98 -7.29 10.57 -6.88
CA ARG A 98 -8.71 10.87 -7.10
C ARG A 98 -9.17 10.50 -8.51
N GLY A 99 -8.31 10.68 -9.51
CA GLY A 99 -8.54 10.23 -10.89
C GLY A 99 -8.75 8.72 -10.96
N ILE A 100 -7.81 7.95 -10.41
CA ILE A 100 -7.88 6.48 -10.40
C ILE A 100 -9.12 5.98 -9.64
N VAL A 101 -9.41 6.57 -8.48
CA VAL A 101 -10.57 6.17 -7.67
C VAL A 101 -11.89 6.35 -8.42
N ARG A 102 -12.03 7.43 -9.22
CA ARG A 102 -13.23 7.66 -10.04
C ARG A 102 -13.50 6.54 -11.04
N GLU A 103 -12.46 5.90 -11.56
CA GLU A 103 -12.57 4.77 -12.48
C GLU A 103 -13.09 3.50 -11.79
N HIS A 104 -12.85 3.38 -10.47
CA HIS A 104 -13.12 2.19 -9.67
C HIS A 104 -14.32 2.34 -8.69
N LEU A 105 -15.13 3.40 -8.80
CA LEU A 105 -16.30 3.63 -7.93
C LEU A 105 -17.32 2.49 -7.97
N HIS A 106 -17.45 1.83 -9.13
CA HIS A 106 -18.35 0.70 -9.33
C HIS A 106 -17.90 -0.57 -8.58
N GLN A 107 -16.65 -0.61 -8.11
CA GLN A 107 -16.03 -1.71 -7.36
C GLN A 107 -15.97 -1.44 -5.85
N ARG A 108 -16.77 -0.48 -5.36
CA ARG A 108 -16.90 -0.13 -3.93
C ARG A 108 -15.60 0.36 -3.27
N LEU A 109 -14.72 0.98 -4.06
CA LEU A 109 -13.56 1.72 -3.55
C LEU A 109 -14.01 3.04 -2.92
N ASN A 110 -13.67 3.25 -1.65
CA ASN A 110 -13.84 4.52 -0.95
C ASN A 110 -12.48 5.19 -0.72
N MET A 111 -12.45 6.52 -0.74
CA MET A 111 -11.23 7.30 -0.49
C MET A 111 -11.45 8.29 0.65
N ILE A 112 -10.50 8.35 1.58
CA ILE A 112 -10.45 9.35 2.66
C ILE A 112 -9.12 10.10 2.55
N ASP A 113 -9.21 11.41 2.32
CA ASP A 113 -8.08 12.34 2.43
C ASP A 113 -7.88 12.72 3.90
N LEU A 114 -6.68 12.49 4.41
CA LEU A 114 -6.24 12.87 5.75
C LEU A 114 -5.46 14.19 5.69
N GLU A 115 -5.56 14.99 6.74
CA GLU A 115 -4.77 16.22 6.86
C GLU A 115 -3.29 15.89 7.05
N TYR A 116 -2.47 16.26 6.07
CA TYR A 116 -1.02 16.12 6.15
C TYR A 116 -0.46 17.08 7.22
N HIS A 117 0.11 16.52 8.28
CA HIS A 117 0.83 17.26 9.33
C HIS A 117 2.34 16.90 9.25
N PRO A 118 3.20 17.79 8.70
CA PRO A 118 4.64 17.55 8.59
C PRO A 118 5.39 17.57 9.93
#